data_AF-A0A8T5NIP2-F1
#
_entry.id   AF-A0A8T5NIP2-F1
#
_cell.length_a   1.000
_cell.length_b   1.000
_cell.length_c   1.000
_cell.angle_alpha   90.00
_cell.angle_beta   90.00
_cell.angle_gamma   90.00
#
_symmetry.space_group_name_H-M   'P 1'
#
loop_
_entity.id
_entity.type
_entity.pdbx_description
1 polymer ?
#
loop_
_entity_poly.entity_id
_entity_poly.type
_entity_poly.pdbx_seq_one_letter_code
_entity_poly.pdbx_strand_id
1 'polypeptide(L)' 'MLAYMMYDEPLPLENGGPLRLVMPRMFGYKSVKWVNKITITKTQEIGYWEKFGYKVDGVSYP' A
#
# COMPACT_ATOMS: atom_id res chain seq x y z
N MET A 1 6.65 -2.44 4.56
CA MET A 1 7.96 -1.91 4.09
C MET A 1 7.71 -0.72 3.18
N LEU A 2 8.59 0.29 3.19
CA LEU A 2 8.63 1.32 2.14
C LEU A 2 9.71 0.92 1.12
N ALA A 3 9.28 0.57 -0.09
CA ALA A 3 10.13 0.08 -1.16
C ALA A 3 10.48 1.21 -2.14
N TYR A 4 11.75 1.33 -2.48
CA TYR A 4 12.29 2.22 -3.51
C TYR A 4 13.08 1.48 -4.60
N MET A 5 13.25 0.16 -4.45
CA MET A 5 13.87 -0.74 -5.42
C MET A 5 13.01 -1.99 -5.65
N MET A 6 13.20 -2.63 -6.79
CA MET A 6 12.59 -3.90 -7.18
C MET A 6 13.58 -4.69 -8.04
N TYR A 7 13.92 -5.91 -7.61
CA TYR A 7 14.94 -6.75 -8.27
C TYR A 7 16.27 -6.02 -8.45
N ASP A 8 16.76 -5.40 -7.38
CA ASP A 8 18.02 -4.63 -7.34
C ASP A 8 18.08 -3.41 -8.28
N GLU A 9 16.99 -3.08 -8.96
CA GLU A 9 16.83 -1.89 -9.81
C GLU A 9 15.94 -0.84 -9.13
N PRO A 10 16.06 0.46 -9.49
CA PRO A 10 15.13 1.49 -9.03
C PRO A 10 13.67 1.10 -9.31
N LEU A 11 12.78 1.33 -8.35
CA LEU A 11 11.37 0.95 -8.50
C LEU A 11 10.75 1.64 -9.73
N PRO A 12 10.23 0.89 -10.72
CA PRO A 12 9.62 1.49 -11.90
C PRO A 12 8.40 2.35 -11.55
N LEU A 13 8.14 3.40 -12.35
CA LEU A 13 7.03 4.33 -12.12
C LEU A 13 5.68 3.61 -12.09
N GLU A 14 5.46 2.66 -13.01
CA GLU A 14 4.24 1.85 -13.09
C GLU A 14 4.01 0.99 -11.83
N ASN A 15 5.11 0.53 -11.21
CA ASN A 15 5.13 -0.23 -9.97
C ASN A 15 5.05 0.64 -8.71
N GLY A 16 5.09 1.97 -8.84
CA GLY A 16 4.93 2.91 -7.74
C GLY A 16 6.18 3.71 -7.36
N GLY A 17 7.22 3.71 -8.19
CA GLY A 17 8.43 4.52 -7.98
C GLY A 17 8.12 6.03 -7.89
N PRO A 18 8.89 6.80 -7.11
CA PRO A 18 10.14 6.42 -6.43
C PRO A 18 9.92 5.70 -5.09
N LEU A 19 8.69 5.68 -4.56
CA LEU A 19 8.40 5.12 -3.25
C LEU A 19 7.02 4.47 -3.18
N ARG A 20 6.97 3.22 -2.72
CA ARG A 20 5.75 2.44 -2.54
C ARG A 20 5.67 1.85 -1.15
N LEU A 21 4.47 1.80 -0.58
CA LEU A 21 4.16 0.94 0.56
C LEU A 21 3.94 -0.50 0.08
N VAL A 22 4.65 -1.43 0.68
CA VAL A 22 4.47 -2.88 0.49
C VAL A 22 3.93 -3.47 1.79
N MET A 23 2.74 -4.04 1.71
CA MET A 23 2.06 -4.76 2.78
C MET A 23 1.95 -6.24 2.42
N PRO A 24 2.89 -7.08 2.88
CA PRO A 24 2.80 -8.52 2.68
C PRO A 24 1.49 -9.06 3.26
N ARG A 25 0.91 -10.08 2.60
CA ARG A 25 -0.34 -10.77 3.02
C ARG A 25 -1.60 -9.90 3.01
N MET A 26 -1.54 -8.69 2.46
CA MET A 26 -2.71 -7.87 2.19
C MET A 26 -3.02 -7.84 0.70
N PHE A 27 -4.28 -7.53 0.35
CA PHE A 27 -4.66 -7.26 -1.03
C PHE A 27 -3.88 -6.07 -1.59
N GLY A 28 -3.63 -6.09 -2.90
CA GLY A 28 -2.77 -5.12 -3.59
C GLY A 28 -3.17 -3.65 -3.36
N TYR A 29 -4.45 -3.36 -3.12
CA TYR A 29 -4.92 -2.00 -2.86
C TYR A 29 -4.41 -1.41 -1.53
N LYS A 30 -3.98 -2.25 -0.58
CA LYS A 30 -3.29 -1.81 0.66
C LYS A 30 -1.80 -1.50 0.44
N SER A 31 -1.24 -1.92 -0.70
CA SER A 31 0.15 -1.61 -1.09
C SER A 31 0.21 -0.36 -1.97
N VAL A 32 0.13 0.81 -1.33
CA VAL A 32 -0.01 2.15 -1.96
C VAL A 32 1.20 2.51 -2.82
N LYS A 33 0.96 2.80 -4.11
CA LYS A 33 1.95 3.36 -5.04
C LYS A 33 2.13 4.87 -4.82
N TRP A 34 3.31 5.40 -5.13
CA TRP A 34 3.60 6.84 -5.13
C TRP A 34 3.35 7.52 -3.77
N VAL A 35 3.88 6.93 -2.70
CA VAL A 35 3.70 7.42 -1.33
C VAL A 35 4.28 8.83 -1.20
N ASN A 36 3.44 9.80 -0.87
CA ASN A 36 3.83 11.20 -0.63
C ASN A 36 3.64 11.66 0.83
N LYS A 37 2.79 10.97 1.59
CA LYS A 37 2.48 11.30 2.98
C LYS A 37 2.13 10.05 3.76
N ILE A 38 2.59 10.01 5.01
CA ILE A 38 2.22 8.99 5.99
C ILE A 38 1.67 9.72 7.22
N THR A 39 0.47 9.37 7.63
CA THR A 39 -0.16 9.88 8.85
C THR A 39 -0.28 8.73 9.83
N ILE A 40 0.18 8.92 11.06
CA ILE A 40 0.01 7.96 12.15
C ILE A 40 -1.24 8.35 12.91
N THR A 41 -2.17 7.40 13.10
CA THR A 41 -3.45 7.61 13.78
C THR A 41 -3.58 6.64 14.95
N LYS A 42 -4.36 7.02 15.97
CA LYS A 42 -4.63 6.16 17.15
C LYS A 42 -5.70 5.10 16.85
N THR A 43 -6.56 5.36 15.88
CA THR A 43 -7.69 4.51 15.48
C THR A 43 -7.60 4.21 13.99
N GLN A 44 -8.13 3.06 13.58
CA GLN A 44 -8.26 2.72 12.18
C GLN A 44 -9.29 3.62 11.50
N GLU A 45 -8.89 4.27 10.41
CA GLU A 45 -9.76 5.10 9.58
C GLU A 45 -10.18 4.34 8.32
N ILE A 46 -11.39 4.64 7.82
CA ILE A 46 -11.88 4.04 6.57
C ILE A 46 -11.19 4.69 5.37
N GLY A 47 -10.45 3.88 4.63
CA GLY A 47 -9.72 4.27 3.42
C GLY A 47 -10.62 4.49 2.21
N TYR A 48 -10.04 5.02 1.13
CA TYR A 48 -10.78 5.31 -0.10
C TYR A 48 -11.47 4.06 -0.68
N TRP A 49 -10.74 2.97 -0.87
CA TRP A 49 -11.26 1.73 -1.48
C TRP A 49 -12.32 1.03 -0.64
N GLU A 50 -12.23 1.15 0.68
CA GLU A 50 -13.18 0.52 1.61
C GLU A 50 -14.57 1.15 1.48
N LYS A 51 -14.65 2.43 1.12
CA LYS A 51 -15.92 3.11 0.80
C LYS A 51 -16.62 2.54 -0.44
N PHE A 52 -15.89 1.85 -1.30
CA PHE A 52 -16.38 1.21 -2.52
C PHE A 52 -16.52 -0.31 -2.37
N GLY A 53 -16.62 -0.83 -1.15
CA GLY A 53 -16.93 -2.24 -0.87
C GLY A 53 -15.71 -3.16 -0.69
N TYR A 54 -14.49 -2.61 -0.67
CA TYR A 54 -13.31 -3.40 -0.29
C TYR A 54 -13.32 -3.67 1.22
N LYS A 55 -12.84 -4.85 1.62
CA LYS A 55 -12.81 -5.24 3.04
C LYS A 55 -11.87 -4.34 3.84
N VAL A 56 -12.26 -3.95 5.06
CA VAL A 56 -11.47 -3.04 5.90
C VAL A 56 -10.15 -3.67 6.39
N ASP A 57 -10.17 -4.95 6.73
CA ASP A 57 -8.99 -5.72 7.16
C ASP A 57 -7.99 -5.93 6.02
N GLY A 58 -8.48 -6.10 4.78
CA GLY A 58 -7.69 -6.19 3.57
C GLY A 58 -6.75 -7.38 3.50
N VAL A 59 -6.95 -8.42 4.33
CA VAL A 59 -6.11 -9.61 4.36
C VAL A 59 -6.41 -10.48 3.14
N SER A 60 -5.36 -10.88 2.40
CA SER A 60 -5.52 -11.66 1.15
C SER A 60 -5.60 -13.17 1.35
N TYR A 61 -5.16 -13.67 2.49
CA TYR A 61 -5.23 -15.08 2.89
C TYR A 61 -5.89 -15.21 4.27
N PRO A 62 -6.59 -16.32 4.55
CA PRO A 62 -7.01 -16.66 5.91
C PRO A 62 -5.81 -16.85 6.86
#